data_AF-A0A914NQM5-F1
#
_entry.id   AF-A0A914NQM5-F1
#
_cell.length_a   1.000
_cell.length_b   1.000
_cell.length_c   1.000
_cell.angle_alpha   90.00
_cell.angle_beta   90.00
_cell.angle_gamma   90.00
#
_symmetry.space_group_name_H-M   'P 1'
#
loop_
_entity.id
_entity.type
_entity.pdbx_description
1 polymer ?
#
loop_
_entity_poly.entity_id
_entity_poly.type
_entity_poly.pdbx_seq_one_letter_code
_entity_poly.pdbx_strand_id
1 'polypeptide(L)'
;MENPSSNNKIRFIPIKTSNAAEDPISPKEEKHDMSEDDPEFLPEMSNSQKKRQSYPIDVKLEVIEYAKKTSRHAAARHFGISRKCISQWVAVEERLREFKNVTAKGAKLRLPGAGRRVQKTEADEDEKVRKCFVLVMLVNNS
;
A
#
# COMPACT_ATOMS: atom_id res chain seq x y z
N MET A 1 -22.52 39.54 -26.25
CA MET A 1 -23.07 38.16 -26.25
C MET A 1 -22.54 37.48 -25.01
N GLU A 2 -23.24 37.61 -23.88
CA GLU A 2 -22.82 37.07 -22.60
C GLU A 2 -23.51 35.71 -22.39
N ASN A 3 -22.73 34.67 -22.14
CA ASN A 3 -23.20 33.32 -21.82
C ASN A 3 -23.21 33.13 -20.31
N PRO A 4 -24.38 33.01 -19.64
CA PRO A 4 -24.43 32.54 -18.26
C PRO A 4 -24.87 31.06 -18.23
N SER A 5 -23.94 30.13 -18.45
CA SER A 5 -24.25 28.68 -18.33
C SER A 5 -23.77 28.10 -17.00
N SER A 6 -24.74 28.06 -16.08
CA SER A 6 -25.01 26.99 -15.12
C SER A 6 -23.94 26.63 -14.06
N ASN A 7 -24.03 27.31 -12.91
CA ASN A 7 -23.54 26.80 -11.64
C ASN A 7 -24.52 25.76 -11.06
N ASN A 8 -24.27 24.47 -11.28
CA ASN A 8 -25.00 23.38 -10.62
C ASN A 8 -24.62 23.29 -9.13
N LYS A 9 -25.25 24.12 -8.30
CA LYS A 9 -25.11 24.07 -6.84
C LYS A 9 -26.06 23.01 -6.28
N ILE A 10 -25.51 21.83 -5.97
CA ILE A 10 -26.22 20.73 -5.31
C ILE A 10 -26.82 21.26 -4.01
N ARG A 11 -28.16 21.38 -3.95
CA ARG A 11 -28.87 21.71 -2.71
C ARG A 11 -29.01 20.43 -1.90
N PHE A 12 -28.40 20.41 -0.72
CA PHE A 12 -28.55 19.33 0.25
C PHE A 12 -29.99 19.36 0.78
N ILE A 13 -30.76 18.29 0.55
CA ILE A 13 -32.11 18.15 1.10
C ILE A 13 -31.98 17.46 2.46
N PRO A 14 -32.43 18.08 3.56
CA PRO A 14 -32.42 17.43 4.87
C PRO A 14 -33.49 16.33 4.93
N ILE A 15 -33.08 15.12 5.30
CA ILE A 15 -33.98 13.98 5.53
C ILE A 15 -34.69 14.24 6.85
N LYS A 16 -35.99 14.56 6.80
CA LYS A 16 -36.85 14.63 7.98
C LYS A 16 -37.25 13.21 8.35
N THR A 17 -36.68 12.66 9.42
CA THR A 17 -37.21 11.46 10.09
C THR A 17 -38.37 11.89 10.98
N SER A 18 -39.59 11.77 10.49
CA SER A 18 -40.79 11.83 11.32
C SER A 18 -41.09 10.44 11.86
N ASN A 19 -40.65 10.17 13.08
CA ASN A 19 -41.26 9.12 13.88
C ASN A 19 -42.08 9.83 14.95
N ALA A 20 -43.39 9.80 14.73
CA ALA A 20 -44.40 10.08 15.72
C ALA A 20 -44.43 8.93 16.74
N ALA A 21 -44.21 9.25 18.00
CA ALA A 21 -44.77 8.56 19.16
C ALA A 21 -44.62 9.52 20.33
N GLU A 22 -45.69 10.24 20.62
CA GLU A 22 -45.94 10.82 21.93
C GLU A 22 -45.92 9.70 22.97
N ASP A 23 -45.18 9.90 24.06
CA ASP A 23 -45.64 9.55 25.40
C ASP A 23 -44.90 10.49 26.39
N PRO A 24 -45.60 11.46 27.03
CA PRO A 24 -45.00 12.31 28.03
C PRO A 24 -45.04 11.60 29.39
N ILE A 25 -44.00 10.83 29.71
CA ILE A 25 -43.83 10.30 31.06
C ILE A 25 -42.93 11.25 31.84
N SER A 26 -43.60 12.09 32.62
CA SER A 26 -43.05 13.01 33.61
C SER A 26 -42.30 12.26 34.74
N PRO A 27 -41.31 12.90 35.40
CA PRO A 27 -40.22 12.26 36.14
C PRO A 27 -40.63 11.57 37.44
N LYS A 28 -40.04 10.40 37.70
CA LYS A 28 -39.85 9.91 39.07
C LYS A 28 -38.36 9.77 39.33
N GLU A 29 -37.87 10.65 40.19
CA GLU A 29 -36.57 10.55 40.85
C GLU A 29 -36.53 9.21 41.62
N GLU A 30 -35.78 8.25 41.10
CA GLU A 30 -35.25 7.14 41.92
C GLU A 30 -33.76 7.38 42.09
N LYS A 31 -33.38 7.63 43.35
CA LYS A 31 -32.03 7.89 43.80
C LYS A 31 -31.26 6.57 43.72
N HIS A 32 -30.48 6.43 42.67
CA HIS A 32 -29.54 5.33 42.55
C HIS A 32 -28.25 5.72 43.27
N ASP A 33 -28.16 5.31 44.54
CA ASP A 33 -26.93 5.31 45.32
C ASP A 33 -26.00 4.24 44.73
N MET A 34 -25.18 4.64 43.77
CA MET A 34 -24.14 3.80 43.19
C MET A 34 -22.87 3.98 43.98
N SER A 35 -22.65 3.03 44.88
CA SER A 35 -21.34 2.71 45.43
C SER A 35 -20.30 2.71 44.30
N GLU A 36 -19.36 3.65 44.43
CA GLU A 36 -18.19 3.85 43.59
C GLU A 36 -17.20 2.68 43.75
N ASP A 37 -17.45 1.52 43.16
CA ASP A 37 -16.45 0.44 43.09
C ASP A 37 -16.74 -0.53 41.92
N ASP A 38 -16.88 -0.03 40.69
CA ASP A 38 -16.75 -0.87 39.50
C ASP A 38 -15.60 -0.35 38.64
N PRO A 39 -14.43 -1.03 38.63
CA PRO A 39 -13.32 -0.60 37.81
C PRO A 39 -13.72 -0.70 36.34
N GLU A 40 -13.91 0.46 35.71
CA GLU A 40 -14.03 0.63 34.26
C GLU A 40 -12.95 -0.18 33.55
N PHE A 41 -13.30 -1.38 33.10
CA PHE A 41 -12.48 -2.17 32.20
C PHE A 41 -12.51 -1.47 30.84
N LEU A 42 -11.63 -0.47 30.70
CA LEU A 42 -11.40 0.22 29.44
C LEU A 42 -10.87 -0.81 28.43
N PRO A 43 -11.60 -1.10 27.34
CA PRO A 43 -11.16 -2.08 26.38
C PRO A 43 -9.89 -1.57 25.71
N GLU A 44 -8.78 -2.26 25.93
CA GLU A 44 -7.52 -2.01 25.23
C GLU A 44 -7.76 -2.12 23.72
N MET A 45 -7.88 -0.96 23.06
CA MET A 45 -7.88 -0.87 21.61
C MET A 45 -6.50 -1.29 21.12
N SER A 46 -6.33 -2.60 20.92
CA SER A 46 -5.10 -3.17 20.37
C SER A 46 -4.87 -2.59 18.98
N ASN A 47 -3.95 -1.61 18.89
CA ASN A 47 -3.55 -0.95 17.66
C ASN A 47 -2.72 -1.91 16.81
N SER A 48 -3.40 -2.91 16.26
CA SER A 48 -2.83 -3.94 15.40
C SER A 48 -2.44 -3.30 14.07
N GLN A 49 -1.21 -2.78 14.00
CA GLN A 49 -0.66 -2.18 12.80
C GLN A 49 -0.66 -3.23 11.67
N LYS A 50 -1.53 -3.02 10.66
CA LYS A 50 -1.62 -3.92 9.51
C LYS A 50 -0.28 -3.98 8.78
N LYS A 51 0.32 -5.17 8.74
CA LYS A 51 1.56 -5.43 8.00
C LYS A 51 1.37 -5.06 6.52
N ARG A 52 2.36 -4.38 5.95
CA ARG A 52 2.35 -3.96 4.54
C ARG A 52 2.33 -5.21 3.64
N GLN A 53 1.35 -5.30 2.75
CA GLN A 53 1.22 -6.40 1.80
C GLN A 53 2.06 -6.12 0.55
N SER A 54 2.89 -7.08 0.15
CA SER A 54 3.60 -7.06 -1.13
C SER A 54 2.84 -7.88 -2.17
N TYR A 55 2.61 -7.30 -3.34
CA TYR A 55 1.93 -7.99 -4.45
C TYR A 55 2.93 -8.33 -5.56
N PRO A 56 2.87 -9.54 -6.16
CA PRO A 56 3.68 -9.89 -7.31
C PRO A 56 3.29 -9.04 -8.53
N ILE A 57 4.21 -8.90 -9.49
CA ILE A 57 4.01 -8.03 -10.66
C ILE A 57 2.84 -8.52 -11.51
N ASP A 58 2.69 -9.83 -11.69
CA ASP A 58 1.61 -10.42 -12.48
C ASP A 58 0.23 -10.06 -11.94
N VAL A 59 0.03 -10.18 -10.62
CA VAL A 59 -1.24 -9.81 -9.96
C VAL A 59 -1.51 -8.32 -10.11
N LYS A 60 -0.50 -7.45 -9.98
CA LYS A 60 -0.69 -6.00 -10.18
C LYS A 60 -1.18 -5.69 -11.60
N LEU A 61 -0.63 -6.36 -12.61
CA LEU A 61 -1.03 -6.17 -14.01
C LEU A 61 -2.45 -6.70 -14.27
N GLU A 62 -2.79 -7.87 -13.72
CA GLU A 62 -4.14 -8.42 -13.79
C GLU A 62 -5.19 -7.46 -13.19
N VAL A 63 -4.89 -6.90 -12.02
CA VAL A 63 -5.77 -5.92 -11.36
C VAL A 63 -5.94 -4.66 -12.20
N ILE A 64 -4.88 -4.18 -12.87
CA ILE A 64 -4.96 -3.03 -13.76
C ILE A 64 -5.84 -3.33 -14.98
N GLU A 65 -5.66 -4.49 -15.61
CA GLU A 65 -6.45 -4.91 -16.77
C GLU A 65 -7.94 -5.06 -16.41
N TYR A 66 -8.24 -5.62 -15.26
CA TYR A 66 -9.61 -5.69 -14.74
C TYR A 66 -10.18 -4.30 -14.46
N ALA A 67 -9.39 -3.39 -13.87
CA ALA A 67 -9.82 -2.02 -13.58
C ALA A 67 -10.09 -1.19 -14.84
N LYS A 68 -9.36 -1.45 -15.94
CA LYS A 68 -9.59 -0.84 -17.26
C LYS A 68 -10.89 -1.33 -17.91
N LYS A 69 -11.22 -2.62 -17.76
CA LYS A 69 -12.44 -3.22 -18.31
C LYS A 69 -13.70 -2.81 -17.54
N THR A 70 -13.57 -2.66 -16.21
CA THR A 70 -14.70 -2.37 -15.32
C THR A 70 -14.57 -0.97 -14.72
N SER A 71 -14.16 -0.88 -13.46
CA SER A 71 -13.81 0.35 -12.78
C SER A 71 -12.88 0.06 -11.61
N ARG A 72 -12.16 1.09 -11.14
CA ARG A 72 -11.30 0.98 -9.95
C ARG A 72 -12.07 0.59 -8.69
N HIS A 73 -13.36 0.94 -8.60
CA HIS A 73 -14.20 0.60 -7.45
C HIS A 73 -14.58 -0.90 -7.47
N ALA A 74 -14.95 -1.41 -8.63
CA ALA A 74 -15.21 -2.84 -8.82
C ALA A 74 -13.95 -3.66 -8.56
N ALA A 75 -12.80 -3.24 -9.10
CA ALA A 75 -11.52 -3.91 -8.88
C ALA A 75 -11.13 -3.97 -7.38
N ALA A 76 -11.31 -2.87 -6.65
CA ALA A 76 -11.03 -2.84 -5.21
C ALA A 76 -11.88 -3.85 -4.42
N ARG A 77 -13.16 -4.01 -4.79
CA ARG A 77 -14.05 -5.00 -4.17
C ARG A 77 -13.68 -6.43 -4.56
N HIS A 78 -13.34 -6.64 -5.83
CA HIS A 78 -13.01 -7.97 -6.38
C HIS A 78 -11.71 -8.53 -5.79
N PHE A 79 -10.67 -7.71 -5.68
CA PHE A 79 -9.34 -8.14 -5.23
C PHE A 79 -9.06 -7.83 -3.75
N GLY A 80 -9.93 -7.09 -3.07
CA GLY A 80 -9.71 -6.65 -1.68
C GLY A 80 -8.58 -5.62 -1.52
N ILE A 81 -8.22 -4.93 -2.61
CA ILE A 81 -7.09 -3.99 -2.64
C ILE A 81 -7.62 -2.57 -2.53
N SER A 82 -6.92 -1.72 -1.78
CA SER A 82 -7.32 -0.31 -1.67
C SER A 82 -7.30 0.39 -3.04
N ARG A 83 -8.32 1.21 -3.31
CA ARG A 83 -8.40 2.00 -4.55
C ARG A 83 -7.16 2.85 -4.81
N LYS A 84 -6.52 3.34 -3.74
CA LYS A 84 -5.29 4.14 -3.81
C LYS A 84 -4.13 3.32 -4.37
N CYS A 85 -3.94 2.08 -3.93
CA CYS A 85 -2.92 1.18 -4.49
C CYS A 85 -3.17 0.92 -5.97
N ILE A 86 -4.42 0.63 -6.36
CA ILE A 86 -4.79 0.41 -7.76
C ILE A 86 -4.48 1.66 -8.60
N SER A 87 -4.86 2.85 -8.11
CA SER A 87 -4.56 4.11 -8.80
C SER A 87 -3.07 4.35 -8.98
N GLN A 88 -2.25 4.05 -7.96
CA GLN A 88 -0.80 4.16 -8.05
C GLN A 88 -0.24 3.19 -9.09
N TRP A 89 -0.71 1.94 -9.13
CA TRP A 89 -0.22 0.96 -10.08
C TRP A 89 -0.61 1.30 -11.52
N VAL A 90 -1.81 1.83 -11.75
CA VAL A 90 -2.22 2.34 -13.07
C VAL A 90 -1.28 3.45 -13.54
N ALA A 91 -0.86 4.36 -12.65
CA ALA A 91 0.06 5.44 -13.00
C ALA A 91 1.47 4.96 -13.39
N VAL A 92 1.90 3.80 -12.89
CA VAL A 92 3.21 3.21 -13.21
C VAL A 92 3.11 1.93 -14.05
N GLU A 93 1.98 1.72 -14.73
CA GLU A 93 1.67 0.47 -15.45
C GLU A 93 2.75 0.09 -16.47
N GLU A 94 3.17 1.05 -17.29
CA GLU A 94 4.20 0.84 -18.31
C GLU A 94 5.49 0.29 -17.69
N ARG A 95 5.95 0.92 -16.61
CA ARG A 95 7.12 0.48 -15.85
C ARG A 95 6.93 -0.93 -15.26
N LEU A 96 5.72 -1.28 -14.81
CA LEU A 96 5.44 -2.64 -14.34
C LEU A 96 5.57 -3.67 -15.47
N ARG A 97 5.13 -3.33 -16.69
CA ARG A 97 5.27 -4.21 -17.86
C ARG A 97 6.74 -4.40 -18.24
N GLU A 98 7.54 -3.34 -18.20
CA GLU A 98 8.99 -3.43 -18.40
C GLU A 98 9.67 -4.33 -17.35
N PHE A 99 9.35 -4.14 -16.06
CA PHE A 99 9.93 -4.96 -14.99
C PHE A 99 9.57 -6.44 -15.10
N LYS A 100 8.37 -6.76 -15.59
CA LYS A 100 7.99 -8.16 -15.88
C LYS A 100 8.95 -8.78 -16.90
N ASN A 101 9.27 -8.05 -17.96
CA ASN A 101 10.20 -8.49 -19.00
C ASN A 101 11.65 -8.61 -18.50
N VAL A 102 12.10 -7.71 -17.60
CA VAL A 102 13.44 -7.78 -16.99
C VAL A 102 13.57 -8.98 -16.05
N THR A 103 12.53 -9.23 -15.23
CA THR A 103 12.52 -10.35 -14.28
C THR A 103 12.55 -11.70 -15.01
N ALA A 104 11.87 -11.80 -16.15
CA ALA A 104 11.87 -13.01 -16.98
C ALA A 104 13.25 -13.32 -17.59
N LYS A 105 14.11 -12.31 -17.79
CA LYS A 105 15.48 -12.46 -18.32
C LYS A 105 16.51 -12.89 -17.25
N GLY A 106 16.07 -13.32 -16.07
CA GLY A 106 16.93 -13.93 -15.03
C GLY A 106 17.70 -12.93 -14.16
N ALA A 107 17.60 -11.63 -14.41
CA ALA A 107 18.28 -10.59 -13.66
C ALA A 107 17.48 -10.18 -12.40
N LYS A 108 17.46 -11.02 -11.35
CA LYS A 108 17.10 -10.58 -9.99
C LYS A 108 18.25 -9.75 -9.41
N LEU A 109 18.60 -8.65 -10.07
CA LEU A 109 19.69 -7.79 -9.62
C LEU A 109 19.17 -6.91 -8.50
N ARG A 110 19.71 -7.10 -7.29
CA ARG A 110 19.63 -6.08 -6.23
C ARG A 110 20.25 -4.80 -6.79
N LEU A 111 19.60 -3.65 -6.57
CA LEU A 111 20.23 -2.37 -6.89
C LEU A 111 21.58 -2.28 -6.16
N PRO A 112 22.66 -1.84 -6.83
CA PRO A 112 23.92 -1.60 -6.15
C PRO A 112 23.69 -0.60 -5.00
N GLY A 113 24.08 -0.98 -3.78
CA GLY A 113 23.87 -0.19 -2.57
C GLY A 113 22.62 -0.57 -1.73
N ALA A 114 21.77 -1.49 -2.19
CA ALA A 114 20.68 -2.01 -1.37
C ALA A 114 21.18 -3.17 -0.48
N GLY A 115 21.74 -2.84 0.68
CA GLY A 115 22.18 -3.81 1.71
C GLY A 115 23.18 -3.20 2.71
N ARG A 116 23.39 -3.88 3.85
CA ARG A 116 24.53 -3.58 4.74
C ARG A 116 25.82 -3.85 3.96
N ARG A 117 26.82 -2.96 4.01
CA ARG A 117 28.13 -3.25 3.42
C ARG A 117 28.70 -4.50 4.10
N VAL A 118 29.05 -5.52 3.31
CA VAL A 118 29.85 -6.63 3.79
C VAL A 118 31.19 -6.04 4.22
N GLN A 119 31.57 -6.25 5.48
CA GLN A 119 32.90 -5.89 5.95
C GLN A 119 33.87 -6.81 5.22
N LYS A 120 34.83 -6.24 4.50
CA LYS A 120 35.90 -7.01 3.87
C LYS A 120 36.66 -7.69 5.01
N THR A 121 36.58 -9.01 5.11
CA THR A 121 37.55 -9.77 5.90
C THR A 121 38.78 -9.94 5.02
N GLU A 122 39.95 -9.79 5.64
CA GLU A 122 41.28 -9.66 5.02
C GLU A 122 41.74 -10.87 4.20
N ALA A 123 40.88 -11.88 4.01
CA ALA A 123 41.17 -13.12 3.30
C ALA A 123 40.97 -13.05 1.77
N ASP A 124 40.42 -11.97 1.21
CA ASP A 124 40.08 -11.84 -0.22
C ASP A 124 41.13 -11.10 -1.06
N GLU A 125 42.21 -10.57 -0.45
CA GLU A 125 43.22 -9.78 -1.17
C GLU A 125 44.22 -10.67 -1.97
N ASP A 126 44.28 -11.98 -1.70
CA ASP A 126 45.27 -12.89 -2.31
C ASP A 126 44.90 -13.41 -3.72
N GLU A 127 43.63 -13.41 -4.11
CA GLU A 127 43.23 -13.92 -5.43
C GLU A 127 43.43 -12.88 -6.54
N LYS A 128 43.28 -11.59 -6.20
CA LYS A 128 43.37 -10.48 -7.15
C LYS A 128 44.81 -10.23 -7.61
N VAL A 129 45.78 -10.43 -6.71
CA VAL A 129 47.21 -10.29 -7.01
C VAL A 129 47.69 -11.42 -7.95
N ARG A 130 47.15 -12.64 -7.78
CA ARG A 130 47.51 -13.79 -8.64
C ARG A 130 47.01 -13.65 -10.07
N LYS A 131 45.81 -13.09 -10.27
CA LYS A 131 45.22 -12.89 -11.61
C LYS A 131 45.93 -11.78 -12.40
N CYS A 132 46.42 -10.74 -11.73
CA CYS A 132 47.22 -9.70 -12.37
C CYS A 132 48.64 -10.19 -12.71
N PHE A 133 49.25 -11.06 -11.91
CA PHE A 133 50.61 -11.55 -12.16
C PHE A 133 50.69 -12.51 -13.36
N VAL A 134 49.67 -13.36 -13.55
CA VAL A 134 49.60 -14.29 -14.69
C VAL A 134 49.40 -13.55 -16.02
N LEU A 135 48.70 -12.42 -16.03
CA LEU A 135 48.47 -11.63 -17.24
C LEU A 135 49.73 -10.86 -17.71
N VAL A 136 50.63 -10.49 -16.79
CA VAL A 136 51.88 -9.79 -17.12
C VAL A 136 52.96 -10.76 -17.65
N MET A 137 52.96 -12.03 -17.21
CA MET A 137 53.96 -13.02 -17.63
C MET A 137 53.67 -13.67 -19.00
N LEU A 138 52.45 -13.57 -19.53
CA LEU A 138 52.05 -14.18 -20.82
C LEU A 138 52.20 -13.26 -22.04
N VAL A 139 52.50 -11.97 -21.84
CA VAL A 139 52.62 -10.99 -22.94
C VAL A 139 54.08 -10.76 -23.37
N ASN A 140 55.07 -11.24 -22.62
CA ASN A 140 56.50 -11.00 -22.91
C ASN A 140 57.28 -12.25 -23.36
N ASN A 141 56.63 -13.18 -24.06
CA ASN A 141 57.34 -14.28 -24.72
C ASN A 141 56.70 -14.60 -26.07
N SER A 142 56.99 -13.75 -27.05
CA SER A 142 56.86 -14.06 -28.48
C SER A 142 57.84 -13.21 -29.28
#